data_AF-A0A1W9NYS6-F1
#
_entry.id   AF-A0A1W9NYS6-F1
#
_cell.length_a   1.000
_cell.length_b   1.000
_cell.length_c   1.000
_cell.angle_alpha   90.00
_cell.angle_beta   90.00
_cell.angle_gamma   90.00
#
_symmetry.space_group_name_H-M   'P 1'
#
loop_
_entity.id
_entity.type
_entity.pdbx_description
1 polymer ?
#
loop_
_entity_poly.entity_id
_entity_poly.type
_entity_poly.pdbx_seq_one_letter_code
_entity_poly.pdbx_strand_id
1 'polypeptide(L)'
;EAIRAYQRVSSNYPNQRVAALASLRLGRAYALKGDSTQALIVYQQISSLYQTGDFAGLGDYLAGANLFLSSRYEEALDHFKHIVDYYECSQLIDASFAMLLRTYNRLANYEMSIAIGNPLLPKIPFKKEGNWYARSLFYLADAYYYKSIYEKSKPFYQKIVNQYSEPTTIASALTGLILCRKMLLST
;
A
#
# COMPACT_ATOMS: atom_id res chain seq x y z
N GLU A 1 -15.12 20.50 15.61
CA GLU A 1 -14.33 21.75 15.67
C GLU A 1 -13.04 21.68 14.84
N ALA A 2 -12.24 20.61 14.94
CA ALA A 2 -10.97 20.47 14.18
C ALA A 2 -11.07 20.64 12.65
N ILE A 3 -12.09 20.07 11.99
CA ILE A 3 -12.30 20.22 10.53
C ILE A 3 -12.41 21.69 10.11
N ARG A 4 -13.22 22.49 10.82
CA ARG A 4 -13.40 23.91 10.52
C ARG A 4 -12.09 24.70 10.72
N ALA A 5 -11.32 24.34 11.74
CA ALA A 5 -10.02 24.95 11.99
C ALA A 5 -9.02 24.64 10.87
N TYR A 6 -8.92 23.39 10.42
CA TYR A 6 -8.04 23.03 9.30
C TYR A 6 -8.48 23.65 7.98
N GLN A 7 -9.78 23.67 7.68
CA GLN A 7 -10.32 24.36 6.50
C GLN A 7 -9.89 25.83 6.48
N ARG A 8 -10.02 26.54 7.61
CA ARG A 8 -9.60 27.94 7.71
C ARG A 8 -8.11 28.12 7.45
N VAL A 9 -7.26 27.22 7.94
CA VAL A 9 -5.80 27.29 7.71
C VAL A 9 -5.44 27.01 6.25
N SER A 10 -6.00 25.95 5.65
CA SER A 10 -5.75 25.61 4.25
C SER A 10 -6.24 26.71 3.29
N SER A 11 -7.37 27.35 3.58
CA SER A 11 -7.89 28.46 2.76
C SER A 11 -7.12 29.77 2.93
N ASN A 12 -6.66 30.09 4.14
CA ASN A 12 -6.04 31.39 4.43
C ASN A 12 -4.52 31.43 4.17
N TYR A 13 -3.85 30.27 4.08
CA TYR A 13 -2.40 30.19 3.93
C TYR A 13 -1.93 29.21 2.83
N PRO A 14 -2.51 29.24 1.61
CA PRO A 14 -2.39 28.17 0.62
C PRO A 14 -0.94 27.86 0.15
N ASN A 15 -0.03 28.83 0.22
CA ASN A 15 1.36 28.70 -0.26
C ASN A 15 2.41 28.41 0.84
N GLN A 16 1.98 28.02 2.06
CA GLN A 16 2.91 27.72 3.16
C GLN A 16 2.95 26.22 3.47
N ARG A 17 4.10 25.71 3.93
CA ARG A 17 4.25 24.33 4.47
C ARG A 17 3.18 23.98 5.53
N VAL A 18 2.65 25.00 6.21
CA VAL A 18 1.55 24.89 7.18
C VAL A 18 0.24 24.44 6.53
N ALA A 19 -0.08 24.89 5.31
CA ALA A 19 -1.28 24.47 4.60
C ALA A 19 -1.22 23.00 4.20
N ALA A 20 -0.06 22.48 3.79
CA ALA A 20 0.10 21.06 3.52
C ALA A 20 -0.15 20.18 4.75
N LEU A 21 0.39 20.58 5.92
CA LEU A 21 0.12 19.87 7.17
C LEU A 21 -1.36 19.98 7.57
N ALA A 22 -1.98 21.14 7.39
CA ALA A 22 -3.41 21.33 7.65
C ALA A 22 -4.27 20.46 6.73
N SER A 23 -3.96 20.39 5.44
CA SER A 23 -4.65 19.52 4.47
C SER A 23 -4.48 18.04 4.81
N LEU A 24 -3.29 17.60 5.21
CA LEU A 24 -3.06 16.23 5.71
C LEU A 24 -3.96 15.92 6.92
N ARG A 25 -4.04 16.85 7.89
CA ARG A 25 -4.87 16.69 9.08
C ARG A 25 -6.36 16.73 8.75
N LEU A 26 -6.77 17.54 7.79
CA LEU A 26 -8.14 17.66 7.31
C LEU A 26 -8.60 16.37 6.62
N GLY A 27 -7.83 15.85 5.67
CA GLY A 27 -8.15 14.59 4.99
C GLY A 27 -8.25 13.42 5.98
N ARG A 28 -7.34 13.34 6.95
CA ARG A 28 -7.41 12.34 8.03
C ARG A 28 -8.66 12.51 8.89
N ALA A 29 -9.04 13.74 9.22
CA ALA A 29 -10.24 14.00 10.00
C ALA A 29 -11.52 13.57 9.26
N TYR A 30 -11.60 13.78 7.93
CA TYR A 30 -12.69 13.27 7.11
C TYR A 30 -12.70 11.74 7.07
N ALA A 31 -11.56 11.10 6.83
CA ALA A 31 -11.44 9.64 6.78
C ALA A 31 -11.85 8.98 8.12
N LEU A 32 -11.43 9.55 9.26
CA LEU A 32 -11.82 9.07 10.59
C LEU A 32 -13.31 9.22 10.90
N LYS A 33 -13.99 10.17 10.23
CA LYS A 33 -15.45 10.31 10.31
C LYS A 33 -16.21 9.40 9.35
N GLY A 34 -15.51 8.60 8.55
CA GLY A 34 -16.10 7.78 7.50
C GLY A 34 -16.48 8.57 6.23
N ASP A 35 -16.14 9.86 6.16
CA ASP A 35 -16.39 10.69 4.98
C ASP A 35 -15.25 10.51 3.96
N SER A 36 -15.24 9.32 3.35
CA SER A 36 -14.22 8.91 2.38
C SER A 36 -14.16 9.84 1.17
N THR A 37 -15.31 10.38 0.73
CA THR A 37 -15.38 11.27 -0.43
C THR A 37 -14.68 12.60 -0.15
N GLN A 38 -14.96 13.25 0.98
CA GLN A 38 -14.27 14.49 1.32
C GLN A 38 -12.79 14.26 1.62
N ALA A 39 -12.43 13.12 2.24
CA ALA A 39 -11.04 12.76 2.44
C ALA A 39 -10.30 12.64 1.10
N LEU A 40 -10.89 11.97 0.11
CA LEU A 40 -10.33 11.80 -1.23
C LEU A 40 -10.08 13.15 -1.91
N ILE A 41 -11.05 14.08 -1.88
CA ILE A 41 -10.90 15.41 -2.46
C ILE A 41 -9.70 16.13 -1.85
N VAL A 42 -9.57 16.09 -0.53
CA VAL A 42 -8.44 16.74 0.17
C VAL A 42 -7.11 16.07 -0.18
N TYR A 43 -7.06 14.74 -0.30
CA TYR A 43 -5.83 14.05 -0.68
C TYR A 43 -5.42 14.30 -2.14
N GLN A 44 -6.37 14.42 -3.06
CA GLN A 44 -6.09 14.83 -4.44
C GLN A 44 -5.49 16.25 -4.52
N GLN A 45 -5.93 17.16 -3.66
CA GLN A 45 -5.30 18.49 -3.52
C GLN A 45 -3.86 18.39 -2.97
N ILE A 46 -3.55 17.39 -2.13
CA ILE A 46 -2.17 17.16 -1.68
C ILE A 46 -1.31 16.64 -2.83
N SER A 47 -1.84 15.80 -3.72
CA SER A 47 -1.11 15.31 -4.90
C SER A 47 -0.63 16.46 -5.80
N SER A 48 -1.45 17.49 -5.98
CA SER A 48 -1.06 18.65 -6.79
C SER A 48 0.03 19.52 -6.14
N LEU A 49 0.16 19.48 -4.81
CA LEU A 49 1.18 20.23 -4.06
C LEU A 49 2.53 19.51 -3.98
N TYR A 50 2.53 18.18 -3.96
CA TYR A 50 3.73 17.35 -3.82
C TYR A 50 3.93 16.42 -5.01
N GLN A 51 4.38 17.00 -6.12
CA GLN A 51 4.62 16.28 -7.37
C GLN A 51 6.06 15.76 -7.49
N THR A 52 7.01 16.31 -6.73
CA THR A 52 8.45 16.02 -6.85
C THR A 52 9.14 15.88 -5.49
N GLY A 53 10.29 15.23 -5.47
CA GLY A 53 11.11 15.02 -4.28
C GLY A 53 10.59 13.89 -3.40
N ASP A 54 11.11 13.80 -2.17
CA ASP A 54 10.87 12.69 -1.24
C ASP A 54 9.39 12.38 -0.95
N PHE A 55 8.54 13.41 -1.00
CA PHE A 55 7.10 13.32 -0.74
C PHE A 55 6.25 13.23 -2.02
N ALA A 56 6.87 13.06 -3.19
CA ALA A 56 6.14 12.78 -4.43
C ALA A 56 5.23 11.56 -4.24
N GLY A 57 3.98 11.67 -4.66
CA GLY A 57 2.97 10.61 -4.49
C GLY A 57 2.35 10.53 -3.09
N LEU A 58 2.61 11.47 -2.18
CA LEU A 58 1.97 11.50 -0.86
C LEU A 58 0.45 11.57 -0.96
N GLY A 59 -0.08 12.47 -1.80
CA GLY A 59 -1.52 12.58 -2.00
C GLY A 59 -2.11 11.29 -2.59
N ASP A 60 -1.43 10.69 -3.56
CA ASP A 60 -1.86 9.44 -4.19
C ASP A 60 -1.87 8.29 -3.18
N TYR A 61 -0.85 8.20 -2.33
CA TYR A 61 -0.79 7.15 -1.32
C TYR A 61 -1.95 7.29 -0.32
N LEU A 62 -2.23 8.52 0.12
CA LEU A 62 -3.32 8.79 1.05
C LEU A 62 -4.70 8.55 0.40
N ALA A 63 -4.87 8.93 -0.86
CA ALA A 63 -6.07 8.66 -1.64
C ALA A 63 -6.29 7.15 -1.80
N GLY A 64 -5.28 6.42 -2.26
CA GLY A 64 -5.32 4.97 -2.41
C GLY A 64 -5.59 4.24 -1.09
N ALA A 65 -4.95 4.67 0.01
CA ALA A 65 -5.19 4.08 1.33
C ALA A 65 -6.62 4.34 1.83
N ASN A 66 -7.16 5.55 1.61
CA ASN A 66 -8.54 5.89 1.97
C ASN A 66 -9.57 5.08 1.17
N LEU A 67 -9.35 4.95 -0.14
CA LEU A 67 -10.18 4.15 -1.03
C LEU A 67 -10.14 2.67 -0.65
N PHE A 68 -8.93 2.15 -0.37
CA PHE A 68 -8.75 0.78 0.11
C PHE A 68 -9.52 0.50 1.40
N LEU A 69 -9.43 1.41 2.39
CA LEU A 69 -10.18 1.28 3.65
C LEU A 69 -11.70 1.37 3.44
N SER A 70 -12.13 2.07 2.40
CA SER A 70 -13.53 2.18 1.99
C SER A 70 -13.99 1.05 1.06
N SER A 71 -13.17 0.01 0.88
CA SER A 71 -13.42 -1.11 -0.04
C SER A 71 -13.58 -0.74 -1.52
N ARG A 72 -13.16 0.47 -1.92
CA ARG A 72 -13.12 0.94 -3.32
C ARG A 72 -11.79 0.52 -3.94
N TYR A 73 -11.60 -0.78 -4.12
CA TYR A 73 -10.29 -1.35 -4.44
C TYR A 73 -9.84 -1.04 -5.87
N GLU A 74 -10.76 -0.99 -6.83
CA GLU A 74 -10.46 -0.67 -8.22
C GLU A 74 -9.83 0.72 -8.33
N GLU A 75 -10.44 1.72 -7.69
CA GLU A 75 -9.89 3.09 -7.67
C GLU A 75 -8.59 3.18 -6.85
N ALA A 76 -8.45 2.38 -5.79
CA ALA A 76 -7.22 2.33 -5.02
C ALA A 76 -6.03 1.82 -5.86
N LEU A 77 -6.26 0.90 -6.81
CA LEU A 77 -5.21 0.41 -7.72
C LEU A 77 -4.59 1.56 -8.51
N ASP A 78 -5.42 2.44 -9.06
CA ASP A 78 -4.94 3.55 -9.91
C ASP A 78 -3.96 4.45 -9.16
N HIS A 79 -4.29 4.77 -7.91
CA HIS A 79 -3.44 5.61 -7.07
C HIS A 79 -2.12 4.94 -6.66
N PHE A 80 -2.14 3.67 -6.22
CA PHE A 80 -0.89 2.99 -5.84
C PHE A 80 -0.03 2.70 -7.07
N LYS A 81 -0.65 2.34 -8.20
CA LYS A 81 0.04 2.12 -9.47
C LYS A 81 0.71 3.39 -9.97
N HIS A 82 0.04 4.55 -9.87
CA HIS A 82 0.62 5.83 -10.26
C HIS A 82 1.96 6.10 -9.56
N ILE A 83 2.06 5.77 -8.26
CA ILE A 83 3.32 5.96 -7.51
C ILE A 83 4.40 5.01 -7.99
N VAL A 84 4.05 3.74 -8.21
CA VAL A 84 4.98 2.71 -8.66
C VAL A 84 5.49 2.99 -10.08
N ASP A 85 4.64 3.53 -10.95
CA ASP A 85 4.97 3.80 -12.35
C ASP A 85 5.74 5.12 -12.56
N TYR A 86 5.48 6.15 -11.75
CA TYR A 86 5.98 7.51 -12.01
C TYR A 86 6.86 8.13 -10.92
N TYR A 87 6.88 7.58 -9.70
CA TYR A 87 7.62 8.16 -8.58
C TYR A 87 8.70 7.21 -8.02
N GLU A 88 9.64 6.81 -8.87
CA GLU A 88 10.73 5.86 -8.54
C GLU A 88 11.56 6.25 -7.29
N CYS A 89 11.77 7.55 -7.07
CA CYS A 89 12.52 8.07 -5.91
C CYS A 89 11.65 8.40 -4.70
N SER A 90 10.34 8.17 -4.75
CA SER A 90 9.45 8.48 -3.63
C SER A 90 9.78 7.63 -2.42
N GLN A 91 9.76 8.24 -1.24
CA GLN A 91 9.87 7.51 0.02
C GLN A 91 8.68 6.58 0.31
N LEU A 92 7.63 6.65 -0.51
CA LEU A 92 6.39 5.87 -0.39
C LEU A 92 6.31 4.72 -1.39
N ILE A 93 7.30 4.54 -2.28
CA ILE A 93 7.21 3.55 -3.35
C ILE A 93 7.13 2.11 -2.81
N ASP A 94 7.84 1.80 -1.74
CA ASP A 94 7.83 0.46 -1.11
C ASP A 94 6.47 0.13 -0.48
N ALA A 95 5.90 1.08 0.26
CA ALA A 95 4.56 1.00 0.82
C ALA A 95 3.49 0.87 -0.26
N SER A 96 3.60 1.68 -1.31
CA SER A 96 2.64 1.72 -2.41
C SER A 96 2.68 0.43 -3.21
N PHE A 97 3.86 -0.12 -3.47
CA PHE A 97 4.02 -1.41 -4.12
C PHE A 97 3.39 -2.55 -3.31
N ALA A 98 3.67 -2.62 -2.01
CA ALA A 98 3.03 -3.62 -1.14
C ALA A 98 1.50 -3.48 -1.14
N MET A 99 1.01 -2.24 -1.14
CA MET A 99 -0.41 -1.95 -1.15
C MET A 99 -1.08 -2.25 -2.49
N LEU A 100 -0.38 -2.06 -3.60
CA LEU A 100 -0.82 -2.46 -4.93
C LEU A 100 -1.08 -3.97 -5.00
N LEU A 101 -0.10 -4.78 -4.54
CA LEU A 101 -0.24 -6.25 -4.49
C LEU A 101 -1.40 -6.70 -3.60
N ARG A 102 -1.50 -6.11 -2.40
CA ARG A 102 -2.63 -6.39 -1.50
C ARG A 102 -3.96 -6.03 -2.14
N THR A 103 -4.04 -4.92 -2.86
CA THR A 103 -5.27 -4.47 -3.52
C THR A 103 -5.67 -5.42 -4.64
N TYR A 104 -4.73 -5.88 -5.48
CA TYR A 104 -5.00 -6.93 -6.45
C TYR A 104 -5.51 -8.22 -5.80
N ASN A 105 -4.91 -8.66 -4.69
CA ASN A 105 -5.37 -9.84 -3.97
C ASN A 105 -6.78 -9.66 -3.37
N ARG A 106 -7.13 -8.45 -2.89
CA ARG A 106 -8.49 -8.16 -2.39
C ARG A 106 -9.55 -8.24 -3.48
N LEU A 107 -9.17 -7.98 -4.73
CA LEU A 107 -9.99 -8.16 -5.91
C LEU A 107 -9.96 -9.59 -6.46
N ALA A 108 -9.32 -10.52 -5.76
CA ALA A 108 -9.02 -11.88 -6.23
C ALA A 108 -8.29 -11.92 -7.59
N ASN A 109 -7.65 -10.82 -7.98
CA ASN A 109 -6.87 -10.72 -9.22
C ASN A 109 -5.42 -11.13 -8.95
N TYR A 110 -5.25 -12.40 -8.58
CA TYR A 110 -3.96 -12.97 -8.18
C TYR A 110 -2.98 -13.02 -9.36
N GLU A 111 -3.48 -13.20 -10.59
CA GLU A 111 -2.70 -13.15 -11.82
C GLU A 111 -1.98 -11.82 -11.97
N MET A 112 -2.70 -10.69 -11.81
CA MET A 112 -2.09 -9.37 -11.91
C MET A 112 -1.13 -9.09 -10.75
N SER A 113 -1.46 -9.53 -9.54
CA SER A 113 -0.55 -9.45 -8.38
C SER A 113 0.80 -10.12 -8.68
N ILE A 114 0.77 -11.33 -9.27
CA ILE A 114 1.98 -12.08 -9.66
C ILE A 114 2.69 -11.42 -10.85
N ALA A 115 1.94 -11.04 -11.89
CA ALA A 115 2.49 -10.52 -13.14
C ALA A 115 3.22 -9.18 -12.95
N ILE A 116 2.67 -8.30 -12.11
CA ILE A 116 3.28 -7.01 -11.76
C ILE A 116 4.32 -7.18 -10.65
N GLY A 117 4.01 -7.98 -9.64
CA GLY A 117 4.84 -8.07 -8.44
C GLY A 117 6.20 -8.72 -8.68
N ASN A 118 6.28 -9.84 -9.41
CA ASN A 118 7.55 -10.53 -9.64
C ASN A 118 8.63 -9.65 -10.30
N PRO A 119 8.38 -8.98 -11.44
CA PRO A 119 9.41 -8.19 -12.11
C PRO A 119 9.78 -6.90 -11.36
N LEU A 120 8.87 -6.35 -10.56
CA LEU A 120 9.09 -5.11 -9.83
C LEU A 120 9.73 -5.33 -8.46
N LEU A 121 9.43 -6.43 -7.76
CA LEU A 121 9.97 -6.73 -6.44
C LEU A 121 11.51 -6.54 -6.31
N PRO A 122 12.37 -6.97 -7.27
CA PRO A 122 13.81 -6.72 -7.15
C PRO A 122 14.24 -5.28 -7.49
N LYS A 123 13.37 -4.48 -8.12
CA LYS A 123 13.64 -3.10 -8.56
C LYS A 123 13.19 -2.05 -7.55
N ILE A 124 12.20 -2.37 -6.73
CA ILE A 124 11.67 -1.43 -5.73
C ILE A 124 12.73 -1.19 -4.65
N PRO A 125 13.07 0.07 -4.34
CA PRO A 125 14.09 0.41 -3.34
C PRO A 125 13.51 0.28 -1.92
N PHE A 126 13.34 -0.95 -1.45
CA PHE A 126 12.85 -1.22 -0.10
C PHE A 126 13.81 -0.66 0.96
N LYS A 127 13.26 0.08 1.92
CA LYS A 127 14.03 0.54 3.07
C LYS A 127 14.37 -0.66 3.96
N LYS A 128 15.64 -0.78 4.37
CA LYS A 128 16.17 -1.90 5.18
C LYS A 128 15.46 -2.07 6.53
N GLU A 129 14.91 -0.97 7.07
CA GLU A 129 14.13 -0.94 8.32
C GLU A 129 12.62 -1.15 8.10
N GLY A 130 12.18 -1.23 6.84
CA GLY A 130 10.78 -1.27 6.45
C GLY A 130 10.23 -2.68 6.30
N ASN A 131 9.14 -2.96 7.02
CA ASN A 131 8.38 -4.22 6.90
C ASN A 131 7.65 -4.39 5.55
N TRP A 132 7.78 -3.44 4.63
CA TRP A 132 7.11 -3.45 3.32
C TRP A 132 7.64 -4.52 2.37
N TYR A 133 8.92 -4.86 2.46
CA TYR A 133 9.46 -5.97 1.67
C TYR A 133 8.85 -7.31 2.11
N ALA A 134 8.81 -7.57 3.42
CA ALA A 134 8.17 -8.77 3.97
C ALA A 134 6.68 -8.85 3.61
N ARG A 135 5.96 -7.72 3.70
CA ARG A 135 4.55 -7.65 3.27
C ARG A 135 4.38 -7.91 1.77
N SER A 136 5.27 -7.38 0.94
CA SER A 136 5.23 -7.63 -0.51
C SER A 136 5.47 -9.11 -0.84
N LEU A 137 6.46 -9.73 -0.17
CA LEU A 137 6.67 -11.17 -0.26
C LEU A 137 5.42 -11.94 0.17
N PHE A 138 4.77 -11.50 1.26
CA PHE A 138 3.57 -12.15 1.79
C PHE A 138 2.41 -12.08 0.80
N TYR A 139 2.12 -10.91 0.23
CA TYR A 139 1.03 -10.76 -0.75
C TYR A 139 1.31 -11.52 -2.05
N LEU A 140 2.56 -11.61 -2.50
CA LEU A 140 2.93 -12.49 -3.62
C LEU A 140 2.75 -13.98 -3.27
N ALA A 141 3.14 -14.38 -2.06
CA ALA A 141 2.97 -15.74 -1.59
C ALA A 141 1.48 -16.13 -1.55
N ASP A 142 0.63 -15.26 -1.01
CA ASP A 142 -0.83 -15.43 -1.00
C ASP A 142 -1.38 -15.55 -2.42
N ALA A 143 -0.95 -14.70 -3.34
CA ALA A 143 -1.40 -14.75 -4.73
C ALA A 143 -1.06 -16.11 -5.37
N TYR A 144 0.16 -16.62 -5.19
CA TYR A 144 0.54 -17.95 -5.65
C TYR A 144 -0.25 -19.06 -4.96
N TYR A 145 -0.52 -18.93 -3.66
CA TYR A 145 -1.28 -19.91 -2.88
C TYR A 145 -2.72 -20.02 -3.39
N TYR A 146 -3.41 -18.90 -3.58
CA TYR A 146 -4.79 -18.87 -4.10
C TYR A 146 -4.88 -19.32 -5.56
N LYS A 147 -3.78 -19.24 -6.31
CA LYS A 147 -3.64 -19.86 -7.64
C LYS A 147 -3.30 -21.35 -7.61
N SER A 148 -3.21 -21.96 -6.44
CA SER A 148 -2.79 -23.34 -6.23
C SER A 148 -1.37 -23.66 -6.72
N ILE A 149 -0.52 -22.64 -6.89
CA ILE A 149 0.88 -22.79 -7.32
C ILE A 149 1.76 -22.86 -6.06
N TYR A 150 1.53 -23.89 -5.24
CA TYR A 150 2.12 -24.01 -3.90
C TYR A 150 3.66 -24.08 -3.92
N GLU A 151 4.24 -24.70 -4.96
CA GLU A 151 5.71 -24.76 -5.14
C GLU A 151 6.35 -23.37 -5.27
N LYS A 152 5.65 -22.42 -5.92
CA LYS A 152 6.13 -21.04 -6.02
C LYS A 152 5.78 -20.23 -4.77
N SER A 153 4.67 -20.52 -4.10
CA SER A 153 4.23 -19.81 -2.89
C SER A 153 5.14 -20.06 -1.67
N LYS A 154 5.41 -21.34 -1.38
CA LYS A 154 6.21 -21.80 -0.22
C LYS A 154 7.52 -21.05 0.01
N PRO A 155 8.41 -20.83 -0.98
CA PRO A 155 9.69 -20.14 -0.74
C PRO A 155 9.53 -18.68 -0.29
N PHE A 156 8.45 -17.98 -0.69
CA PHE A 156 8.21 -16.62 -0.22
C PHE A 156 7.86 -16.61 1.27
N TYR A 157 6.92 -17.45 1.71
CA TYR A 157 6.60 -17.56 3.15
C TYR A 157 7.80 -18.00 3.98
N GLN A 158 8.57 -18.98 3.49
CA GLN A 158 9.77 -19.45 4.19
C GLN A 158 10.82 -18.34 4.35
N LYS A 159 11.00 -17.50 3.31
CA LYS A 159 11.90 -16.35 3.38
C LYS A 159 11.47 -15.36 4.47
N ILE A 160 10.17 -15.11 4.60
CA ILE A 160 9.62 -14.21 5.63
C ILE A 160 9.93 -14.75 7.03
N VAL A 161 9.58 -16.01 7.29
CA VAL A 161 9.77 -16.66 8.60
C VAL A 161 11.25 -16.69 9.02
N ASN A 162 12.16 -16.85 8.06
CA ASN A 162 13.59 -17.00 8.36
C ASN A 162 14.34 -15.67 8.54
N GLN A 163 13.89 -14.58 7.90
CA GLN A 163 14.70 -13.36 7.73
C GLN A 163 14.12 -12.10 8.39
N TYR A 164 12.87 -12.12 8.85
CA TYR A 164 12.21 -10.93 9.40
C TYR A 164 11.80 -11.18 10.85
N SER A 165 11.62 -10.09 11.60
CA SER A 165 11.27 -10.08 13.03
C SER A 165 9.92 -9.43 13.33
N GLU A 166 9.17 -8.96 12.32
CA GLU A 166 7.85 -8.37 12.52
C GLU A 166 6.82 -9.46 12.88
N PRO A 167 6.30 -9.48 14.13
CA PRO A 167 5.55 -10.63 14.64
C PRO A 167 4.29 -10.95 13.83
N THR A 168 3.57 -9.94 13.35
CA THR A 168 2.30 -10.12 12.65
C THR A 168 2.50 -10.80 11.29
N THR A 169 3.43 -10.27 10.48
CA THR A 169 3.73 -10.80 9.15
C THR A 169 4.37 -12.19 9.25
N ILE A 170 5.19 -12.46 10.27
CA ILE A 170 5.74 -13.80 10.51
C ILE A 170 4.64 -14.79 10.86
N ALA A 171 3.72 -14.42 11.77
CA ALA A 171 2.63 -15.31 12.16
C ALA A 171 1.77 -15.69 10.94
N SER A 172 1.37 -14.70 10.13
CA SER A 172 0.62 -14.95 8.90
C SER A 172 1.42 -15.79 7.89
N ALA A 173 2.71 -15.51 7.72
CA ALA A 173 3.55 -16.29 6.80
C ALA A 173 3.77 -17.73 7.27
N LEU A 174 3.89 -17.96 8.58
CA LEU A 174 4.01 -19.30 9.14
C LEU A 174 2.75 -20.12 8.88
N THR A 175 1.56 -19.52 9.06
CA THR A 175 0.29 -20.16 8.68
C THR A 175 0.27 -20.52 7.19
N GLY A 176 0.60 -19.56 6.31
CA GLY A 176 0.66 -19.80 4.87
C GLY A 176 1.64 -20.91 4.48
N LEU A 177 2.82 -20.96 5.13
CA LEU A 177 3.83 -21.99 4.93
C LEU A 177 3.32 -23.39 5.32
N ILE A 178 2.64 -23.51 6.46
CA ILE A 178 2.05 -24.77 6.92
C ILE A 178 0.99 -25.25 5.92
N LEU A 179 0.12 -24.34 5.48
CA LEU A 179 -0.92 -24.65 4.49
C LEU A 179 -0.31 -25.11 3.16
N CYS A 180 0.72 -24.42 2.65
CA CYS A 180 1.42 -24.84 1.42
C CYS A 180 1.98 -26.25 1.55
N ARG A 181 2.67 -26.56 2.67
CA ARG A 181 3.25 -27.89 2.91
C ARG A 181 2.17 -28.97 2.95
N LYS A 182 1.02 -28.69 3.57
CA LYS A 182 -0.12 -29.62 3.60
C LYS A 182 -0.65 -29.90 2.20
N MET A 183 -0.85 -28.86 1.39
CA MET A 183 -1.40 -29.01 0.03
C MET A 183 -0.45 -29.80 -0.89
N LEU A 184 0.87 -29.60 -0.76
CA LEU A 184 1.88 -30.32 -1.55
C LEU A 184 2.00 -31.81 -1.17
N LEU A 185 1.64 -32.19 0.05
CA LEU A 185 1.61 -33.60 0.47
C LEU A 185 0.34 -34.32 0.02
N SER A 186 -0.70 -33.58 -0.39
CA SER A 186 -1.99 -34.12 -0.84
C SER A 186 -2.13 -34.24 -2.35
N THR A 187 -1.13 -33.78 -3.11
CA THR A 187 -1.03 -33.88 -4.57
C THR A 187 -0.08 -34.99 -4.97
#